data_AF-A0A3D1PBE1-F1
#
_entry.id   AF-A0A3D1PBE1-F1
#
_cell.length_a   1.000
_cell.length_b   1.000
_cell.length_c   1.000
_cell.angle_alpha   90.00
_cell.angle_beta   90.00
_cell.angle_gamma   90.00
#
_symmetry.space_group_name_H-M   'P 1'
#
loop_
_entity.id
_entity.type
_entity.pdbx_description
1 polymer ?
#
loop_
_entity_poly.entity_id
_entity_poly.type
_entity_poly.pdbx_seq_one_letter_code
_entity_poly.pdbx_strand_id
1 'polypeptide(L)'
;MFVCKKNSRRSQMAEGFARTLGAGKIEVASSGLEASQVDPATVQVMSEAGIDISSQTSKPLSDFKAEDYDAVISLCGCGVNLP
;
A
#
# COMPACT_ATOMS: atom_id res chain seq x y z
N MET A 1 3.78 6.77 -2.72
CA MET A 1 3.61 6.07 -1.43
C MET A 1 2.14 6.03 -1.03
N PHE A 2 1.58 4.87 -0.68
CA PHE A 2 0.20 4.74 -0.16
C PHE A 2 0.19 4.43 1.33
N VAL A 3 -0.57 5.19 2.12
CA VAL A 3 -0.66 4.98 3.57
C VAL A 3 -2.08 4.66 4.01
N CYS A 4 -2.24 3.63 4.85
CA CYS A 4 -3.50 3.36 5.53
C CYS A 4 -3.25 2.85 6.96
N LYS A 5 -4.29 2.73 7.80
CA LYS A 5 -4.09 2.38 9.22
C LYS A 5 -3.37 1.04 9.44
N LYS A 6 -3.83 -0.04 8.79
CA LYS A 6 -3.35 -1.42 9.06
C LYS A 6 -2.46 -2.03 7.97
N ASN A 7 -2.36 -1.36 6.83
CA ASN A 7 -1.70 -1.87 5.63
C ASN A 7 -2.01 -3.34 5.30
N SER A 8 -3.30 -3.71 5.37
CA SER A 8 -3.76 -5.09 5.11
C SER A 8 -4.72 -5.21 3.92
N ARG A 9 -5.37 -4.11 3.52
CA ARG A 9 -6.37 -4.09 2.42
C ARG A 9 -6.14 -2.92 1.45
N ARG A 10 -6.69 -1.74 1.76
CA ARG A 10 -6.73 -0.56 0.88
C ARG A 10 -5.38 -0.18 0.27
N SER A 11 -4.34 -0.06 1.09
CA SER A 11 -3.00 0.34 0.61
C SER A 11 -2.30 -0.77 -0.18
N GLN A 12 -2.58 -2.04 0.11
CA GLN A 12 -2.10 -3.19 -0.65
C GLN A 12 -2.77 -3.28 -2.03
N MET A 13 -4.10 -3.06 -2.09
CA MET A 13 -4.82 -2.97 -3.36
C MET A 13 -4.31 -1.80 -4.20
N ALA A 14 -4.14 -0.62 -3.59
CA ALA A 14 -3.62 0.56 -4.27
C ALA A 14 -2.20 0.36 -4.79
N GLU A 15 -1.32 -0.28 -4.01
CA GLU A 15 0.01 -0.66 -4.45
C GLU A 15 -0.04 -1.62 -5.64
N GLY A 16 -0.87 -2.67 -5.57
CA GLY A 16 -1.05 -3.61 -6.67
C GLY A 16 -1.48 -2.93 -7.97
N PHE A 17 -2.53 -2.10 -7.93
CA PHE A 17 -2.99 -1.36 -9.11
C PHE A 17 -1.93 -0.40 -9.64
N ALA A 18 -1.29 0.39 -8.77
CA ALA A 18 -0.31 1.37 -9.20
C ALA A 18 0.96 0.73 -9.77
N ARG A 19 1.40 -0.42 -9.25
CA ARG A 19 2.50 -1.20 -9.84
C ARG A 19 2.14 -1.69 -11.24
N THR A 20 0.93 -2.21 -11.44
CA THR A 20 0.49 -2.72 -12.75
C THR A 20 0.30 -1.59 -13.76
N LEU A 21 -0.40 -0.52 -13.39
CA LEU A 21 -0.72 0.60 -14.28
C LEU A 21 0.49 1.52 -14.53
N GLY A 22 1.39 1.62 -13.56
CA GLY A 22 2.57 2.47 -13.57
C GLY A 22 3.88 1.73 -13.88
N ALA A 23 3.82 0.46 -14.29
CA ALA A 23 4.98 -0.38 -14.52
C ALA A 23 6.02 0.31 -15.45
N GLY A 24 7.27 0.40 -14.98
CA GLY A 24 8.37 1.02 -15.71
C GLY A 24 8.35 2.56 -15.77
N LYS A 25 7.39 3.20 -15.09
CA LYS A 25 7.27 4.67 -15.05
C LYS A 25 7.39 5.25 -13.65
N ILE A 26 6.88 4.54 -12.64
CA ILE A 26 6.88 4.98 -11.25
C ILE A 26 7.31 3.85 -10.32
N GLU A 27 7.96 4.22 -9.23
CA GLU A 27 8.15 3.34 -8.10
C GLU A 27 6.99 3.48 -7.12
N VAL A 28 6.54 2.35 -6.59
CA VAL A 28 5.35 2.30 -5.73
C VAL A 28 5.70 1.56 -4.44
N ALA A 29 5.21 2.08 -3.33
CA ALA A 29 5.30 1.46 -2.02
C ALA A 29 4.03 1.75 -1.22
N SER A 30 3.75 0.90 -0.25
CA SER A 30 2.70 1.11 0.75
C SER A 30 3.17 0.86 2.18
N SER A 31 2.54 1.54 3.13
CA SER A 31 2.79 1.37 4.56
C SER A 31 1.54 1.57 5.41
N GLY A 32 1.62 1.18 6.68
CA GLY A 32 0.59 1.49 7.66
C GLY A 32 1.09 1.68 9.07
N LEU A 33 0.25 2.35 9.86
CA LEU A 33 0.53 2.66 11.26
C LEU A 33 0.67 1.41 12.12
N GLU A 34 -0.15 0.39 11.84
CA GLU A 34 -0.13 -0.92 12.47
C GLU A 34 0.14 -1.96 11.38
N ALA A 35 1.42 -2.29 11.11
CA ALA A 35 1.73 -3.34 10.16
C ALA A 35 1.17 -4.69 10.66
N SER A 36 0.40 -5.37 9.81
CA SER A 36 -0.16 -6.69 10.10
C SER A 36 0.21 -7.69 9.01
N GLN A 37 -0.55 -8.76 8.82
CA GLN A 37 -0.47 -9.53 7.58
C GLN A 37 -1.36 -8.91 6.51
N VAL A 38 -1.05 -9.16 5.23
CA VAL A 38 -1.97 -8.84 4.13
C VAL A 38 -3.20 -9.74 4.29
N ASP A 39 -4.40 -9.15 4.18
CA ASP A 39 -5.63 -9.92 4.31
C ASP A 39 -5.73 -10.90 3.12
N PRO A 40 -5.85 -12.23 3.34
CA PRO A 40 -5.98 -13.22 2.27
C PRO A 40 -7.12 -12.91 1.30
N ALA A 41 -8.24 -12.33 1.78
CA ALA A 41 -9.34 -11.92 0.92
C ALA A 41 -8.94 -10.79 -0.04
N THR A 42 -8.01 -9.92 0.36
CA THR A 42 -7.47 -8.88 -0.52
C THR A 42 -6.63 -9.51 -1.63
N VAL A 43 -5.80 -10.50 -1.30
CA VAL A 43 -5.02 -11.24 -2.30
C VAL A 43 -5.94 -11.94 -3.30
N GLN A 44 -7.00 -12.59 -2.80
CA GLN A 44 -7.99 -13.25 -3.65
C GLN A 44 -8.68 -12.27 -4.60
N VAL A 45 -9.25 -11.16 -4.08
CA VAL A 45 -9.97 -10.18 -4.89
C VAL A 45 -9.06 -9.50 -5.92
N MET A 46 -7.80 -9.24 -5.58
CA MET A 46 -6.85 -8.67 -6.55
C MET A 46 -6.50 -9.69 -7.63
N SER A 47 -6.38 -10.98 -7.29
CA SER A 47 -6.17 -12.06 -8.26
C SER A 47 -7.35 -12.20 -9.22
N GLU A 48 -8.60 -12.04 -8.75
CA GLU A 48 -9.80 -11.97 -9.61
C GLU A 48 -9.73 -10.82 -10.62
N ALA A 49 -9.08 -9.71 -10.25
CA ALA A 49 -8.80 -8.58 -11.15
C ALA A 49 -7.54 -8.77 -12.01
N GLY A 50 -6.88 -9.94 -11.96
CA GLY A 50 -5.67 -10.25 -12.72
C GLY A 50 -4.38 -9.64 -12.15
N ILE A 51 -4.38 -9.22 -10.88
CA ILE A 51 -3.24 -8.60 -10.21
C ILE A 51 -2.81 -9.47 -9.02
N ASP A 52 -1.65 -10.10 -9.13
CA ASP A 52 -1.07 -10.84 -8.01
C ASP A 52 -0.38 -9.90 -7.03
N ILE A 53 -0.86 -9.92 -5.78
CA ILE A 53 -0.27 -9.17 -4.66
C ILE A 53 0.25 -10.10 -3.55
N SER A 54 0.33 -11.41 -3.80
CA SER A 54 0.71 -12.41 -2.80
C SER A 54 2.13 -12.22 -2.25
N SER A 55 3.01 -11.61 -3.02
CA SER A 55 4.38 -11.27 -2.61
C SER A 55 4.49 -9.94 -1.87
N GLN A 56 3.40 -9.17 -1.75
CA GLN A 56 3.42 -7.90 -1.03
C GLN A 56 3.42 -8.14 0.48
N THR A 57 4.06 -7.25 1.22
CA THR A 57 4.18 -7.34 2.66
C THR A 57 3.67 -6.07 3.32
N SER A 58 3.06 -6.23 4.49
CA SER A 58 2.68 -5.09 5.31
C SER A 58 3.92 -4.56 6.01
N LYS A 59 4.28 -3.31 5.71
CA LYS A 59 5.41 -2.62 6.32
C LYS A 59 4.93 -1.52 7.26
N PRO A 60 5.60 -1.28 8.40
CA PRO A 60 5.21 -0.26 9.36
C PRO A 60 5.64 1.14 8.89
N LEU A 61 4.87 2.17 9.24
CA LEU A 61 5.14 3.55 8.79
C LEU A 61 6.45 4.10 9.35
N SER A 62 6.90 3.58 10.51
CA SER A 62 8.18 3.95 11.13
C SER A 62 9.40 3.74 10.25
N ASP A 63 9.33 2.81 9.30
CA ASP A 63 10.45 2.44 8.44
C ASP A 63 10.54 3.34 7.20
N PHE A 64 9.61 4.29 7.06
CA PHE A 64 9.50 5.15 5.89
C PHE A 64 9.73 6.61 6.26
N LYS A 65 10.44 7.32 5.39
CA LYS A 65 10.56 8.76 5.44
C LYS A 65 9.80 9.36 4.26
N ALA A 66 9.00 10.39 4.51
CA ALA A 66 8.22 11.04 3.46
C ALA A 66 9.10 11.72 2.39
N GLU A 67 10.30 12.16 2.77
CA GLU A 67 11.31 12.78 1.89
C GLU A 67 11.82 11.86 0.78
N ASP A 68 11.70 10.53 0.94
CA ASP A 68 12.14 9.56 -0.07
C ASP A 68 11.13 9.39 -1.22
N TYR A 69 9.97 10.07 -1.16
CA TYR A 69 8.87 9.90 -2.12
C TYR A 69 8.37 11.23 -2.66
N ASP A 70 8.19 11.32 -3.97
CA ASP A 70 7.62 12.50 -4.63
C ASP A 70 6.15 12.74 -4.28
N ALA A 71 5.42 11.68 -3.89
CA ALA A 71 4.01 11.75 -3.57
C ALA A 71 3.61 10.74 -2.48
N VAL A 72 2.87 11.23 -1.49
CA VAL A 72 2.28 10.42 -0.40
C VAL A 72 0.75 10.55 -0.43
N ILE A 73 0.07 9.42 -0.55
CA ILE A 73 -1.39 9.34 -0.71
C ILE A 73 -1.97 8.61 0.49
N SER A 74 -2.79 9.31 1.29
CA SER A 74 -3.54 8.71 2.39
C SER A 74 -4.86 8.10 1.88
N LEU A 75 -5.11 6.85 2.24
CA LEU A 75 -6.33 6.10 1.88
C LEU A 75 -7.29 5.93 3.07
N CYS A 76 -6.98 6.57 4.19
CA CYS A 76 -7.82 6.62 5.37
C CYS A 76 -8.17 8.09 5.58
N GLY A 77 -9.40 8.49 5.26
CA GLY A 77 -9.92 9.83 5.54
C GLY A 77 -10.00 10.18 7.03
N CYS A 78 -9.47 9.34 7.92
CA CYS A 78 -9.22 9.69 9.31
C CYS A 78 -7.88 10.44 9.35
N GLY A 79 -7.91 11.71 9.77
CA GLY A 79 -6.78 12.64 9.89
C GLY A 79 -5.66 12.18 10.81
N VAL A 80 -5.04 11.06 10.48
CA VAL A 80 -3.74 10.68 11.00
C VAL A 80 -2.76 11.66 10.42
N ASN A 81 -2.19 12.50 11.29
CA ASN A 81 -1.00 13.27 10.96
C ASN A 81 0.06 12.24 10.56
N LEU A 82 0.29 12.13 9.25
CA LEU A 82 1.51 11.53 8.74
C LEU A 82 2.62 12.42 9.29
N PRO A 83 3.57 11.87 10.07
CA PRO A 83 4.68 12.66 10.60
C PRO A 83 5.52 13.29 9.49
#